data_AF-A0A525CWG8-F1
#
_entry.id   AF-A0A525CWG8-F1
#
_cell.length_a   1.000
_cell.length_b   1.000
_cell.length_c   1.000
_cell.angle_alpha   90.00
_cell.angle_beta   90.00
_cell.angle_gamma   90.00
#
_symmetry.space_group_name_H-M   'P 1'
#
loop_
_entity.id
_entity.type
_entity.pdbx_description
1 polymer ?
#
loop_
_entity_poly.entity_id
_entity_poly.type
_entity_poly.pdbx_seq_one_letter_code
_entity_poly.pdbx_strand_id
1 'polypeptide(L)'
;SKLYYIDRYGYPFIEPAAGMDLDYPVITGIRDISETHDLKAKLEAPLVFLRKATNPHLPFQQVSELHVDHDKGLIIYMVEYPFPVFFGHGEIRNKYNKLWKVLEILYKPRKQGMKIARVAYIRLDYLEGRVIVGYSESG
;
A
#
# COMPACT_ATOMS: atom_id res chain seq x y z
N SER A 1 19.80 -7.12 -2.56
CA SER A 1 18.50 -7.63 -3.05
C SER A 1 18.38 -7.30 -4.53
N LYS A 2 17.72 -8.13 -5.33
CA LYS A 2 17.43 -7.87 -6.74
C LYS A 2 16.00 -7.35 -6.91
N LEU A 3 15.77 -6.49 -7.89
CA LEU A 3 14.44 -6.01 -8.26
C LEU A 3 13.99 -6.68 -9.54
N TYR A 4 12.67 -6.83 -9.72
CA TYR A 4 12.08 -7.35 -10.93
C TYR A 4 10.76 -6.64 -11.19
N TYR A 5 10.48 -6.31 -12.46
CA TYR A 5 9.13 -6.02 -12.90
C TYR A 5 8.32 -7.31 -12.88
N ILE A 6 7.07 -7.21 -12.41
CA ILE A 6 6.10 -8.29 -12.41
C ILE A 6 4.88 -7.89 -13.25
N ASP A 7 4.28 -8.87 -13.91
CA ASP A 7 3.04 -8.63 -14.63
C ASP A 7 1.81 -8.65 -13.69
N ARG A 8 0.62 -8.43 -14.25
CA ARG A 8 -0.65 -8.45 -13.49
C ARG A 8 -1.00 -9.79 -12.82
N TYR A 9 -0.30 -10.86 -13.19
CA TYR A 9 -0.45 -12.21 -12.64
C TYR A 9 0.63 -12.54 -11.60
N GLY A 10 1.60 -11.65 -11.39
CA GLY A 10 2.69 -11.82 -10.45
C GLY A 10 3.91 -12.54 -11.02
N TYR A 11 4.00 -12.70 -12.35
CA TYR A 11 5.17 -13.32 -12.97
C TYR A 11 6.28 -12.27 -13.18
N PRO A 12 7.49 -12.49 -12.62
CA PRO A 12 8.65 -11.65 -12.93
C PRO A 12 9.05 -11.81 -14.39
N PHE A 13 9.35 -10.70 -15.08
CA PHE A 13 9.70 -10.76 -16.50
C PHE A 13 10.89 -9.90 -16.92
N ILE A 14 11.25 -8.84 -16.18
CA ILE A 14 12.41 -7.97 -16.48
C ILE A 14 13.11 -7.58 -15.18
N GLU A 15 14.44 -7.68 -15.14
CA GLU A 15 15.28 -7.02 -14.12
C GLU A 15 15.51 -5.56 -14.55
N PRO A 16 15.17 -4.55 -13.72
CA PRO A 16 15.31 -3.15 -14.12
C PRO A 16 16.78 -2.79 -14.32
N ALA A 17 17.09 -2.17 -15.46
CA ALA A 17 18.41 -1.63 -15.77
C ALA A 17 18.51 -0.15 -15.38
N ALA A 18 19.74 0.34 -15.18
CA ALA A 18 19.99 1.76 -14.95
C ALA A 18 19.43 2.60 -16.12
N GLY A 19 18.64 3.63 -15.80
CA GLY A 19 17.99 4.50 -16.80
C GLY A 19 16.59 4.05 -17.23
N MET A 20 16.07 2.92 -16.73
CA MET A 20 14.66 2.59 -16.87
C MET A 20 13.80 3.45 -15.93
N ASP A 21 12.63 3.87 -16.43
CA ASP A 21 11.66 4.63 -15.64
C ASP A 21 11.00 3.71 -14.59
N LEU A 22 11.06 4.14 -13.33
CA LEU A 22 10.58 3.39 -12.16
C LEU A 22 9.32 4.05 -11.57
N ASP A 23 8.38 4.42 -12.43
CA ASP A 23 7.08 5.02 -12.07
C ASP A 23 6.06 4.00 -11.51
N TYR A 24 6.54 2.86 -10.99
CA TYR A 24 5.70 1.80 -10.43
C TYR A 24 5.96 1.60 -8.94
N PRO A 25 4.91 1.26 -8.16
CA PRO A 25 5.08 0.90 -6.76
C PRO A 25 5.99 -0.31 -6.61
N VAL A 26 6.84 -0.30 -5.59
CA VAL A 26 7.72 -1.44 -5.27
C VAL A 26 7.00 -2.40 -4.34
N ILE A 27 7.02 -3.70 -4.63
CA ILE A 27 6.57 -4.73 -3.69
C ILE A 27 7.80 -5.27 -2.94
N THR A 28 7.77 -5.22 -1.62
CA THR A 28 8.90 -5.62 -0.75
C THR A 28 8.43 -6.61 0.32
N GLY A 29 9.36 -7.06 1.18
CA GLY A 29 9.04 -7.97 2.30
C GLY A 29 8.88 -9.44 1.91
N ILE A 30 8.83 -9.74 0.60
CA ILE A 30 8.83 -11.11 0.08
C ILE A 30 10.23 -11.71 0.25
N ARG A 31 10.40 -12.53 1.28
CA ARG A 31 11.59 -13.34 1.55
C ARG A 31 11.29 -14.82 1.34
N ASP A 32 12.33 -15.63 1.25
CA ASP A 32 12.26 -17.10 1.25
C ASP A 32 11.23 -17.64 0.24
N ILE A 33 11.50 -17.38 -1.05
CA ILE A 33 10.75 -17.95 -2.16
C ILE A 33 11.46 -19.24 -2.56
N SER A 34 11.01 -20.38 -2.05
CA SER A 34 11.45 -21.69 -2.49
C SER A 34 10.73 -22.13 -3.77
N GLU A 35 9.47 -21.73 -3.94
CA GLU A 35 8.60 -22.19 -5.03
C GLU A 35 7.72 -21.09 -5.61
N THR A 36 7.25 -21.30 -6.84
CA THR A 36 6.35 -20.36 -7.56
C THR A 36 4.98 -20.22 -6.88
N HIS A 37 4.51 -21.27 -6.21
CA HIS A 37 3.24 -21.23 -5.47
C HIS A 37 3.31 -20.25 -4.29
N ASP A 38 4.40 -20.28 -3.53
CA ASP A 38 4.62 -19.39 -2.39
C ASP A 38 4.72 -17.92 -2.81
N LEU A 39 5.36 -17.66 -3.96
CA LEU A 39 5.42 -16.32 -4.52
C LEU A 39 4.03 -15.79 -4.87
N LYS A 40 3.20 -16.62 -5.53
CA LYS A 40 1.86 -16.22 -5.94
C LYS A 40 0.96 -15.91 -4.72
N ALA A 41 1.05 -16.72 -3.66
CA ALA A 41 0.33 -16.49 -2.42
C ALA A 41 0.77 -15.17 -1.76
N LYS A 42 2.09 -14.93 -1.65
CA LYS A 42 2.66 -13.69 -1.08
C LYS A 42 2.31 -12.45 -1.92
N LEU A 43 2.12 -12.59 -3.23
CA LEU A 43 1.73 -11.51 -4.13
C LEU A 43 0.22 -11.26 -4.22
N GLU A 44 -0.63 -12.13 -3.67
CA GLU A 44 -2.08 -12.00 -3.83
C GLU A 44 -2.60 -10.66 -3.30
N ALA A 45 -2.29 -10.33 -2.05
CA ALA A 45 -2.74 -9.09 -1.41
C ALA A 45 -2.28 -7.81 -2.15
N PRO A 46 -0.98 -7.62 -2.47
CA PRO A 46 -0.55 -6.43 -3.20
C PRO A 46 -1.11 -6.37 -4.62
N LEU A 47 -1.26 -7.50 -5.34
CA LEU A 47 -1.87 -7.51 -6.66
C LEU A 47 -3.37 -7.16 -6.62
N VAL A 48 -4.10 -7.61 -5.60
CA VAL A 48 -5.51 -7.22 -5.39
C VAL A 48 -5.62 -5.72 -5.11
N PHE A 49 -4.70 -5.15 -4.33
CA PHE A 49 -4.64 -3.70 -4.10
C PHE A 49 -4.38 -2.96 -5.41
N LEU A 50 -3.32 -3.32 -6.15
CA LEU A 50 -2.92 -2.63 -7.39
C LEU A 50 -4.01 -2.68 -8.47
N ARG A 51 -4.74 -3.80 -8.58
CA ARG A 51 -5.90 -3.90 -9.48
C ARG A 51 -6.99 -2.88 -9.14
N LYS A 52 -7.16 -2.52 -7.87
CA LYS A 52 -8.12 -1.50 -7.41
C LYS A 52 -7.58 -0.08 -7.57
N ALA A 53 -6.27 0.09 -7.45
CA ALA A 53 -5.53 1.35 -7.67
C ALA A 53 -5.48 1.82 -9.14
N THR A 54 -6.21 1.15 -10.04
CA THR A 54 -6.54 1.65 -11.37
C THR A 54 -7.70 2.66 -11.35
N ASN A 55 -8.38 2.79 -10.20
CA ASN A 55 -9.46 3.74 -9.98
C ASN A 55 -8.89 5.15 -9.69
N PRO A 56 -9.47 6.23 -10.27
CA PRO A 56 -8.96 7.61 -10.11
C PRO A 56 -8.94 8.14 -8.67
N HIS A 57 -9.63 7.49 -7.74
CA HIS A 57 -9.75 7.94 -6.36
C HIS A 57 -8.52 7.68 -5.47
N LEU A 58 -7.71 6.67 -5.79
CA LEU A 58 -6.42 6.39 -5.16
C LEU A 58 -5.52 5.72 -6.20
N PRO A 59 -5.02 6.48 -7.18
CA PRO A 59 -4.26 5.92 -8.29
C PRO A 59 -2.94 5.33 -7.79
N PHE A 60 -2.48 4.25 -8.42
CA PHE A 60 -1.26 3.54 -8.00
C PHE A 60 -0.03 4.45 -7.94
N GLN A 61 0.01 5.52 -8.73
CA GLN A 61 1.08 6.52 -8.74
C GLN A 61 1.23 7.25 -7.40
N GLN A 62 0.22 7.21 -6.51
CA GLN A 62 0.33 7.76 -5.17
C GLN A 62 0.93 6.77 -4.17
N VAL A 63 1.20 5.52 -4.57
CA VAL A 63 1.79 4.47 -3.74
C VAL A 63 3.24 4.28 -4.12
N SER A 64 4.15 4.42 -3.15
CA SER A 64 5.57 4.17 -3.36
C SER A 64 5.91 2.69 -3.13
N GLU A 65 5.31 2.08 -2.10
CA GLU A 65 5.65 0.73 -1.68
C GLU A 65 4.44 -0.04 -1.14
N LEU A 66 4.41 -1.35 -1.46
CA LEU A 66 3.55 -2.35 -0.86
C LEU A 66 4.43 -3.39 -0.15
N HIS A 67 4.55 -3.27 1.16
CA HIS A 67 5.36 -4.16 1.98
C HIS A 67 4.52 -5.35 2.46
N VAL A 68 4.96 -6.56 2.16
CA VAL A 68 4.35 -7.79 2.66
C VAL A 68 5.07 -8.24 3.92
N ASP A 69 4.38 -8.16 5.06
CA ASP A 69 4.87 -8.59 6.37
C ASP A 69 4.13 -9.86 6.81
N HIS A 70 4.84 -10.81 7.41
CA HIS A 70 4.26 -12.08 7.87
C HIS A 70 3.22 -11.86 8.98
N ASP A 71 3.52 -10.98 9.94
CA ASP A 71 2.69 -10.77 11.12
C ASP A 71 1.64 -9.70 10.85
N LYS A 72 2.05 -8.59 10.22
CA LYS A 72 1.22 -7.39 10.00
C LYS A 72 0.48 -7.41 8.66
N GLY A 73 0.68 -8.43 7.83
CA GLY A 73 0.06 -8.51 6.51
C GLY A 73 0.55 -7.41 5.57
N LEU A 74 -0.37 -6.81 4.81
CA LEU A 74 -0.02 -5.78 3.84
C LEU A 74 0.15 -4.41 4.52
N ILE A 75 1.25 -3.72 4.24
CA ILE A 75 1.50 -2.33 4.65
C ILE A 75 1.74 -1.51 3.39
N ILE A 76 1.07 -0.36 3.28
CA ILE A 76 1.18 0.54 2.13
C ILE A 76 1.91 1.81 2.56
N TYR A 77 2.84 2.28 1.73
CA TYR A 77 3.48 3.57 1.87
C TYR A 77 3.13 4.46 0.67
N MET A 78 2.80 5.72 0.96
CA MET A 78 2.41 6.70 -0.05
C MET A 78 3.62 7.52 -0.52
N VAL A 79 3.54 8.05 -1.74
CA VAL A 79 4.60 8.92 -2.31
C VAL A 79 4.70 10.25 -1.58
N GLU A 80 3.58 10.94 -1.36
CA GLU A 80 3.58 12.31 -0.81
C GLU A 80 3.76 12.33 0.71
N TYR A 81 3.20 11.33 1.42
CA TYR A 81 3.25 11.24 2.88
C TYR A 81 3.67 9.82 3.30
N PRO A 82 4.94 9.58 3.66
CA PRO A 82 5.46 8.24 3.88
C PRO A 82 5.10 7.69 5.27
N PHE A 83 3.89 7.92 5.76
CA PHE A 83 3.40 7.20 6.94
C PHE A 83 2.85 5.82 6.53
N PRO A 84 3.04 4.79 7.36
CA PRO A 84 2.53 3.45 7.07
C PRO A 84 1.00 3.41 7.16
N VAL A 85 0.38 2.78 6.17
CA VAL A 85 -1.02 2.36 6.18
C VAL A 85 -1.08 0.85 6.37
N PHE A 86 -1.46 0.40 7.56
CA PHE A 86 -1.57 -1.01 7.91
C PHE A 86 -2.90 -1.57 7.40
N PHE A 87 -2.84 -2.38 6.34
CA PHE A 87 -4.00 -3.12 5.82
C PHE A 87 -4.23 -4.42 6.59
N GLY A 88 -3.21 -5.03 7.18
CA GLY A 88 -3.37 -6.34 7.77
C GLY A 88 -3.59 -7.42 6.73
N HIS A 89 -4.16 -8.54 7.17
CA HIS A 89 -4.52 -9.68 6.34
C HIS A 89 -5.95 -9.56 5.80
N GLY A 90 -6.19 -10.05 4.57
CA GLY A 90 -7.53 -10.16 3.98
C GLY A 90 -8.29 -8.84 3.76
N GLU A 91 -9.48 -8.94 3.17
CA GLU A 91 -10.43 -7.81 2.98
C GLU A 91 -9.86 -6.60 2.24
N ILE A 92 -8.84 -6.80 1.39
CA ILE A 92 -8.09 -5.73 0.72
C ILE A 92 -9.01 -4.78 -0.06
N ARG A 93 -10.01 -5.32 -0.76
CA ARG A 93 -10.98 -4.51 -1.53
C ARG A 93 -11.81 -3.58 -0.64
N ASN A 94 -12.26 -4.08 0.50
CA ASN A 94 -13.08 -3.31 1.45
C ASN A 94 -12.24 -2.27 2.17
N LYS A 95 -11.02 -2.65 2.58
CA LYS A 95 -10.05 -1.75 3.22
C LYS A 95 -9.57 -0.64 2.26
N TYR A 96 -9.40 -0.93 0.98
CA TYR A 96 -9.09 0.06 -0.05
C TYR A 96 -10.15 1.17 -0.10
N ASN A 97 -11.43 0.79 -0.14
CA ASN A 97 -12.54 1.76 -0.14
C ASN A 97 -12.56 2.61 1.13
N LYS A 98 -12.20 2.03 2.29
CA LYS A 98 -12.10 2.77 3.56
C LYS A 98 -10.92 3.74 3.55
N LEU A 99 -9.75 3.31 3.07
CA LEU A 99 -8.57 4.16 2.94
C LEU A 99 -8.89 5.39 2.11
N TRP A 100 -9.50 5.20 0.95
CA TRP A 100 -9.89 6.31 0.08
C TRP A 100 -10.75 7.35 0.82
N LYS A 101 -11.81 6.92 1.51
CA LYS A 101 -12.67 7.82 2.30
C LYS A 101 -11.90 8.58 3.39
N VAL A 102 -10.92 7.94 4.01
CA VAL A 102 -10.08 8.56 5.03
C VAL A 102 -9.18 9.61 4.39
N LEU A 103 -8.53 9.28 3.27
CA LEU A 103 -7.71 10.22 2.51
C LEU A 103 -8.53 11.42 2.02
N GLU A 104 -9.76 11.22 1.51
CA GLU A 104 -10.65 12.33 1.13
C GLU A 104 -10.92 13.31 2.27
N ILE A 105 -10.97 12.84 3.52
CA ILE A 105 -11.15 13.69 4.70
C ILE A 105 -9.85 14.41 5.06
N LEU A 106 -8.72 13.70 4.98
CA LEU A 106 -7.39 14.22 5.36
C LEU A 106 -6.82 15.25 4.37
N TYR A 107 -7.18 15.14 3.08
CA TYR A 107 -6.73 16.05 2.03
C TYR A 107 -7.57 17.34 1.92
N LYS A 108 -8.71 17.45 2.61
CA LYS A 108 -9.60 18.63 2.51
C LYS A 108 -8.94 19.91 3.06
N PRO A 109 -8.88 21.01 2.27
CA PRO A 109 -8.45 22.33 2.74
C PRO A 109 -9.36 22.86 3.86
N ARG A 110 -8.86 23.81 4.68
CA ARG A 110 -9.47 24.13 5.98
C ARG A 110 -10.86 24.80 5.94
N LYS A 111 -11.83 24.09 6.56
CA LYS A 111 -12.81 24.52 7.60
C LYS A 111 -13.31 23.31 8.44
N GLN A 112 -13.17 22.07 7.97
CA GLN A 112 -13.66 20.83 8.62
C GLN A 112 -12.70 19.60 8.57
N GLY A 113 -11.53 19.68 7.89
CA GLY A 113 -10.61 18.54 7.70
C GLY A 113 -9.40 18.50 8.64
N MET A 114 -8.91 17.30 8.97
CA MET A 114 -7.67 17.08 9.75
C MET A 114 -6.44 17.20 8.85
N LYS A 115 -5.29 17.65 9.37
CA LYS A 115 -4.07 17.83 8.56
C LYS A 115 -3.39 16.49 8.30
N ILE A 116 -3.35 16.06 7.04
CA ILE A 116 -2.59 14.88 6.61
C ILE A 116 -1.10 14.94 7.03
N ALA A 117 -0.50 16.12 7.03
CA ALA A 117 0.90 16.34 7.44
C ALA A 117 1.21 15.97 8.90
N ARG A 118 0.19 15.78 9.76
CA ARG A 118 0.37 15.34 11.15
C ARG A 118 0.10 13.85 11.35
N VAL A 119 -0.33 13.14 10.31
CA VAL A 119 -0.66 11.72 10.41
C VAL A 119 0.64 10.92 10.54
N ALA A 120 0.71 10.10 11.59
CA ALA A 120 1.83 9.20 11.85
C ALA A 120 1.58 7.79 11.32
N TYR A 121 0.31 7.35 11.25
CA TYR A 121 -0.09 6.08 10.64
C TYR A 121 -1.60 6.02 10.41
N ILE A 122 -2.03 5.10 9.55
CA ILE A 122 -3.43 4.68 9.41
C ILE A 122 -3.50 3.17 9.64
N ARG A 123 -4.44 2.70 10.46
CA ARG A 123 -4.69 1.26 10.70
C ARG A 123 -6.09 0.86 10.25
N LEU A 124 -6.16 -0.08 9.32
CA LEU A 124 -7.39 -0.68 8.76
C LEU A 124 -7.59 -2.14 9.24
N ASP A 125 -6.67 -2.62 10.07
CA ASP A 125 -6.52 -3.98 10.59
C ASP A 125 -6.92 -4.13 12.06
N TYR A 126 -7.40 -3.06 12.70
CA TYR A 126 -7.71 -3.07 14.13
C TYR A 126 -9.04 -3.76 14.46
N LEU A 127 -10.14 -3.30 13.87
CA LEU A 127 -11.48 -3.84 14.08
C LEU A 127 -12.29 -3.70 12.80
N GLU A 128 -13.20 -4.65 12.57
CA GLU A 128 -14.09 -4.59 11.43
C GLU A 128 -14.89 -3.28 11.42
N GLY A 129 -15.00 -2.68 10.24
CA GLY A 129 -15.68 -1.39 10.07
C GLY A 129 -14.96 -0.15 10.62
N ARG A 130 -13.87 -0.27 11.39
CA ARG A 130 -13.18 0.88 12.01
C ARG A 130 -11.85 1.21 11.33
N VAL A 131 -11.47 2.48 11.39
CA VAL A 131 -10.16 2.98 10.96
C VAL A 131 -9.57 3.79 12.09
N ILE A 132 -8.30 3.55 12.43
CA ILE A 132 -7.55 4.38 13.38
C ILE A 132 -6.60 5.26 12.59
N VAL A 133 -6.62 6.56 12.89
CA VAL A 133 -5.61 7.51 12.40
C VAL A 133 -4.81 7.97 13.60
N GLY A 134 -3.52 7.62 13.62
CA GLY A 134 -2.57 8.10 14.62
C GLY A 134 -1.96 9.41 14.17
N TYR A 135 -1.74 10.34 15.10
CA TYR A 135 -1.09 11.62 14.83
C TYR A 135 0.27 11.65 15.53
N SER A 136 1.27 12.30 14.92
CA SER A 136 2.51 12.59 15.62
C SER A 136 2.25 13.61 16.73
N GLU A 137 2.77 13.34 17.92
CA GLU A 137 2.91 14.37 18.94
C GLU A 137 4.06 15.28 18.53
N SER A 138 3.73 16.34 17.82
CA SER A 138 4.61 17.48 17.62
C SER A 138 3.72 18.72 17.71
N GLY A 139 3.77 19.34 18.90
CA GLY A 139 3.38 20.73 19.13
C GLY A 139 4.52 21.65 18.73
#